data_AF-D4H4F7-F1
#
_entry.id   AF-D4H4F7-F1
#
_cell.length_a   1.000
_cell.length_b   1.000
_cell.length_c   1.000
_cell.angle_alpha   90.00
_cell.angle_beta   90.00
_cell.angle_gamma   90.00
#
_symmetry.space_group_name_H-M   'P 1'
#
loop_
_entity.id
_entity.type
_entity.pdbx_description
1 polymer ?
#
loop_
_entity_poly.entity_id
_entity_poly.type
_entity_poly.pdbx_seq_one_letter_code
_entity_poly.pdbx_strand_id
1 'polypeptide(L)'
;MNTLLELISQSGIKTSEETEKGNIKAEPHYRGNCGFYHLIGDNWELTFIKGVYKSNISIVKGESPYSKKIMNNIAQGLADIERSLRKPVSISLYVDDNSYVVTSAEVYTPEKNRGDKRDPFIKSPLTPVEKSLGKGDRTNSKHLFIRAPFAEIAPETLSPAAMSIASVMPDVLNPLFMSCSIKTQSPSIKLLFGRLYMNLANAETILPAFKQTTDMFTLNFAPSVFKTIKKPSFGVPDDSDLNITDAEILDALKEVKEISATLKPEDIFEDNFAELTALCVMLWEMIYVRLWKSFAGVHKLIGRDISETLRHIYMTRSESILEQNFDSIATDIDPASAMTCINGIELNRLSTDEMFSKLSTAKRITLSKSKYAEKLKEAHRFLKLRDDAYITIMDLSGKLHEFLLQTGKDFTENSMLTAPEDIFFFEMSEIKSILGDEFFGNIPFTINFRKWQGERFAAMCMPYNLYEKDVERSDEIAAAQLKASEESSTLPCISFFHKDIQGDNYVVKKSWRLDDIKDASGKEAVLTESASIFSFIAEYCAVTETPLYTGARFAGLLLTGQNISTAKDCIAF
;
A
#
# COMPACT_ATOMS: atom_id res chain seq x y z
N MET A 1 39.22 -13.24 12.54
CA MET A 1 38.15 -12.46 11.89
C MET A 1 38.36 -12.68 10.41
N ASN A 2 37.55 -13.53 9.78
CA ASN A 2 37.78 -13.92 8.39
C ASN A 2 37.50 -12.73 7.46
N THR A 3 38.33 -12.53 6.44
CA THR A 3 38.04 -11.53 5.41
C THR A 3 36.79 -11.96 4.61
N LEU A 4 36.06 -11.02 4.00
CA LEU A 4 34.88 -11.38 3.18
C LEU A 4 35.26 -12.35 2.04
N LEU A 5 36.47 -12.21 1.49
CA LEU A 5 37.00 -13.10 0.48
C LEU A 5 37.19 -14.53 1.00
N GLU A 6 37.67 -14.73 2.23
CA GLU A 6 37.76 -16.06 2.84
C GLU A 6 36.38 -16.72 2.97
N LEU A 7 35.35 -15.99 3.39
CA LEU A 7 33.98 -16.50 3.50
C LEU A 7 33.37 -16.85 2.13
N ILE A 8 33.67 -16.05 1.11
CA ILE A 8 33.28 -16.34 -0.29
C ILE A 8 34.00 -17.58 -0.79
N SER A 9 35.30 -17.71 -0.51
CA SER A 9 36.09 -18.89 -0.90
C SER A 9 35.59 -20.18 -0.26
N GLN A 10 35.14 -20.12 1.00
CA GLN A 10 34.52 -21.26 1.70
C GLN A 10 33.20 -21.70 1.07
N SER A 11 32.53 -20.80 0.33
CA SER A 11 31.32 -21.11 -0.45
C SER A 11 31.63 -21.77 -1.80
N GLY A 12 32.90 -22.12 -2.08
CA GLY A 12 33.32 -22.79 -3.32
C GLY A 12 33.55 -21.84 -4.50
N ILE A 13 33.61 -20.53 -4.27
CA ILE A 13 33.79 -19.51 -5.31
C ILE A 13 35.26 -19.07 -5.35
N LYS A 14 35.83 -19.00 -6.55
CA LYS A 14 37.24 -18.63 -6.74
C LYS A 14 37.47 -17.18 -6.32
N THR A 15 38.48 -16.96 -5.48
CA THR A 15 38.93 -15.64 -5.01
C THR A 15 40.43 -15.48 -5.29
N SER A 16 40.89 -14.24 -5.49
CA SER A 16 42.32 -13.93 -5.62
C SER A 16 42.60 -12.50 -5.16
N GLU A 17 43.66 -12.34 -4.36
CA GLU A 17 44.20 -11.03 -3.97
C GLU A 17 45.29 -10.53 -4.95
N GLU A 18 45.77 -11.40 -5.86
CA GLU A 18 46.97 -11.16 -6.70
C GLU A 18 46.65 -10.58 -8.09
N THR A 19 45.39 -10.67 -8.56
CA THR A 19 44.97 -10.10 -9.86
C THR A 19 44.72 -8.60 -9.76
N GLU A 20 45.54 -7.80 -10.46
CA GLU A 20 45.38 -6.34 -10.58
C GLU A 20 43.97 -5.96 -11.07
N LYS A 21 43.24 -5.20 -10.24
CA LYS A 21 41.95 -4.52 -10.48
C LYS A 21 40.92 -5.32 -11.29
N GLY A 22 39.91 -5.87 -10.59
CA GLY A 22 38.73 -6.43 -11.23
C GLY A 22 38.21 -5.56 -12.37
N ASN A 23 38.00 -6.16 -13.54
CA ASN A 23 37.56 -5.48 -14.77
C ASN A 23 36.03 -5.32 -14.86
N ILE A 24 35.30 -5.87 -13.88
CA ILE A 24 33.85 -5.70 -13.74
C ILE A 24 33.54 -5.42 -12.27
N LYS A 25 32.67 -4.43 -12.03
CA LYS A 25 32.06 -4.19 -10.73
C LYS A 25 30.63 -4.75 -10.73
N ALA A 26 30.25 -5.52 -9.73
CA ALA A 26 28.91 -6.00 -9.51
C ALA A 26 28.35 -5.38 -8.22
N GLU A 27 27.37 -4.49 -8.36
CA GLU A 27 26.62 -3.94 -7.23
C GLU A 27 25.44 -4.87 -6.88
N PRO A 28 25.09 -5.00 -5.59
CA PRO A 28 24.00 -5.84 -5.12
C PRO A 28 22.62 -5.21 -5.31
N HIS A 29 22.54 -4.10 -6.06
CA HIS A 29 21.32 -3.39 -6.35
C HIS A 29 21.41 -2.75 -7.73
N TYR A 30 20.26 -2.37 -8.30
CA TYR A 30 20.20 -1.43 -9.41
C TYR A 30 19.32 -0.26 -9.01
N ARG A 31 19.87 0.96 -9.04
CA ARG A 31 19.18 2.19 -8.59
C ARG A 31 18.58 2.07 -7.17
N GLY A 32 19.36 1.50 -6.25
CA GLY A 32 18.93 1.25 -4.87
C GLY A 32 18.01 0.03 -4.66
N ASN A 33 17.49 -0.59 -5.73
CA ASN A 33 16.63 -1.76 -5.61
C ASN A 33 17.43 -3.08 -5.50
N CYS A 34 17.35 -3.74 -4.35
CA CYS A 34 18.08 -4.99 -4.05
C CYS A 34 17.50 -6.25 -4.72
N GLY A 35 16.45 -6.12 -5.53
CA GLY A 35 15.91 -7.19 -6.37
C GLY A 35 16.74 -7.52 -7.62
N PHE A 36 17.78 -6.71 -7.89
CA PHE A 36 18.66 -6.82 -9.06
C PHE A 36 20.14 -6.77 -8.68
N TYR A 37 21.00 -7.39 -9.48
CA TYR A 37 22.43 -7.02 -9.54
C TYR A 37 22.65 -6.01 -10.67
N HIS A 38 23.57 -5.06 -10.49
CA HIS A 38 24.05 -4.17 -11.56
C HIS A 38 25.51 -4.47 -11.85
N LEU A 39 25.77 -4.98 -13.05
CA LEU A 39 27.13 -5.22 -13.54
C LEU A 39 27.60 -4.06 -14.40
N ILE A 40 28.80 -3.57 -14.09
CA ILE A 40 29.42 -2.41 -14.70
C ILE A 40 30.80 -2.85 -15.23
N GLY A 41 30.98 -2.81 -16.54
CA GLY A 41 32.28 -2.89 -17.20
C GLY A 41 32.66 -1.55 -17.83
N ASP A 42 33.77 -1.49 -18.55
CA ASP A 42 34.33 -0.22 -19.05
C ASP A 42 33.36 0.61 -19.91
N ASN A 43 32.67 -0.04 -20.86
CA ASN A 43 31.77 0.63 -21.82
C ASN A 43 30.39 -0.02 -21.91
N TRP A 44 30.06 -0.91 -20.96
CA TRP A 44 28.82 -1.66 -20.96
C TRP A 44 28.29 -1.88 -19.55
N GLU A 45 26.97 -1.97 -19.42
CA GLU A 45 26.27 -2.18 -18.16
C GLU A 45 25.08 -3.12 -18.38
N LEU A 46 24.92 -4.07 -17.46
CA LEU A 46 23.82 -5.04 -17.46
C LEU A 46 23.15 -5.08 -16.10
N THR A 47 21.88 -5.49 -16.07
CA THR A 47 21.22 -5.89 -14.83
C THR A 47 20.86 -7.37 -14.86
N PHE A 48 20.96 -8.00 -13.68
CA PHE A 48 20.48 -9.36 -13.46
C PHE A 48 19.31 -9.36 -12.49
N ILE A 49 18.21 -10.00 -12.87
CA ILE A 49 17.10 -10.29 -11.95
C ILE A 49 17.55 -11.37 -10.97
N LYS A 50 17.54 -11.06 -9.67
CA LYS A 50 17.99 -12.01 -8.64
C LYS A 50 16.99 -13.15 -8.45
N GLY A 51 17.51 -14.36 -8.29
CA GLY A 51 16.70 -15.55 -8.02
C GLY A 51 15.98 -16.13 -9.24
N VAL A 52 16.24 -15.61 -10.45
CA VAL A 52 15.71 -16.18 -11.70
C VAL A 52 16.85 -16.47 -12.67
N TYR A 53 16.79 -17.62 -13.34
CA TYR A 53 17.85 -18.11 -14.24
C TYR A 53 17.49 -18.09 -15.72
N LYS A 54 16.25 -17.75 -16.06
CA LYS A 54 15.76 -17.64 -17.43
C LYS A 54 15.27 -16.21 -17.69
N SER A 55 15.73 -15.62 -18.79
CA SER A 55 15.37 -14.25 -19.17
C SER A 55 15.66 -13.22 -18.07
N ASN A 56 16.77 -13.42 -17.35
CA ASN A 56 17.16 -12.65 -16.18
C ASN A 56 18.15 -11.51 -16.49
N ILE A 57 18.70 -11.44 -17.69
CA ILE A 57 19.70 -10.43 -18.09
C ILE A 57 19.02 -9.34 -18.94
N SER A 58 19.19 -8.08 -18.53
CA SER A 58 18.76 -6.91 -19.29
C SER A 58 19.94 -5.98 -19.58
N ILE A 59 19.99 -5.45 -20.80
CA ILE A 59 21.04 -4.50 -21.20
C ILE A 59 20.65 -3.10 -20.74
N VAL A 60 21.53 -2.43 -19.99
CA VAL A 60 21.38 -1.02 -19.60
C VAL A 60 22.13 -0.11 -20.57
N LYS A 61 23.38 -0.46 -20.89
CA LYS A 61 24.26 0.32 -21.76
C LYS A 61 25.24 -0.58 -22.50
N GLY A 62 25.52 -0.29 -23.76
CA GLY A 62 26.51 -1.02 -24.56
C GLY A 62 26.17 -2.52 -24.75
N GLU A 63 27.08 -3.26 -25.37
CA GLU A 63 27.01 -4.72 -25.46
C GLU A 63 28.16 -5.30 -24.64
N SER A 64 27.86 -6.32 -23.83
CA SER A 64 28.90 -7.01 -23.08
C SER A 64 29.79 -7.82 -24.04
N PRO A 65 31.13 -7.74 -23.92
CA PRO A 65 32.04 -8.51 -24.76
C PRO A 65 32.02 -10.01 -24.42
N TYR A 66 31.33 -10.38 -23.34
CA TYR A 66 31.34 -11.71 -22.78
C TYR A 66 30.10 -12.53 -23.20
N SER A 67 30.25 -13.85 -23.28
CA SER A 67 29.15 -14.73 -23.67
C SER A 67 28.02 -14.75 -22.63
N LYS A 68 26.78 -15.07 -23.07
CA LYS A 68 25.65 -15.27 -22.14
C LYS A 68 25.90 -16.35 -21.09
N LYS A 69 26.72 -17.36 -21.43
CA LYS A 69 27.06 -18.46 -20.52
C LYS A 69 27.87 -17.95 -19.32
N ILE A 70 28.92 -17.14 -19.57
CA ILE A 70 29.73 -16.60 -18.48
C ILE A 70 28.93 -15.58 -17.65
N MET A 71 28.08 -14.77 -18.28
CA MET A 71 27.19 -13.84 -17.56
C MET A 71 26.22 -14.58 -16.61
N ASN A 72 25.63 -15.70 -17.05
CA ASN A 72 24.79 -16.53 -16.19
C ASN A 72 25.57 -17.18 -15.04
N ASN A 73 26.81 -17.62 -15.29
CA ASN A 73 27.67 -18.16 -14.24
C ASN A 73 28.00 -17.11 -13.18
N ILE A 74 28.23 -15.86 -13.59
CA ILE A 74 28.43 -14.74 -12.68
C ILE A 74 27.14 -14.47 -11.89
N ALA A 75 25.98 -14.39 -12.54
CA ALA A 75 24.71 -14.16 -11.86
C ALA A 75 24.41 -15.23 -10.79
N GLN A 76 24.67 -16.51 -11.10
CA GLN A 76 24.57 -17.61 -10.14
C GLN A 76 25.55 -17.43 -8.98
N GLY A 77 26.82 -17.12 -9.28
CA GLY A 77 27.85 -16.86 -8.28
C GLY A 77 27.48 -15.75 -7.31
N LEU A 78 27.01 -14.61 -7.82
CA LEU A 78 26.56 -13.49 -7.01
C LEU A 78 25.38 -13.88 -6.10
N ALA A 79 24.42 -14.64 -6.63
CA ALA A 79 23.29 -15.15 -5.84
C ALA A 79 23.73 -16.10 -4.73
N ASP A 80 24.70 -16.97 -5.00
CA ASP A 80 25.24 -17.91 -4.01
C ASP A 80 26.08 -17.19 -2.95
N ILE A 81 26.84 -16.15 -3.32
CA ILE A 81 27.55 -15.30 -2.36
C ILE A 81 26.57 -14.64 -1.39
N GLU A 82 25.53 -13.96 -1.90
CA GLU A 82 24.56 -13.29 -1.04
C GLU A 82 23.77 -14.28 -0.17
N ARG A 83 23.43 -15.48 -0.69
CA ARG A 83 22.78 -16.53 0.11
C ARG A 83 23.66 -17.05 1.23
N SER A 84 24.93 -17.33 0.94
CA SER A 84 25.89 -17.82 1.94
C SER A 84 26.20 -16.77 2.99
N LEU A 85 26.42 -15.52 2.57
CA LEU A 85 26.75 -14.42 3.48
C LEU A 85 25.53 -13.83 4.18
N ARG A 86 24.32 -14.15 3.70
CA ARG A 86 23.01 -13.64 4.14
C ARG A 86 22.94 -12.11 4.22
N LYS A 87 23.66 -11.42 3.33
CA LYS A 87 23.72 -9.96 3.24
C LYS A 87 24.08 -9.52 1.81
N PRO A 88 23.65 -8.33 1.37
CA PRO A 88 24.04 -7.79 0.07
C PRO A 88 25.50 -7.35 0.08
N VAL A 89 26.22 -7.63 -1.01
CA VAL A 89 27.67 -7.40 -1.13
C VAL A 89 28.01 -6.83 -2.50
N SER A 90 28.79 -5.75 -2.54
CA SER A 90 29.40 -5.21 -3.75
C SER A 90 30.70 -5.95 -4.04
N ILE A 91 30.87 -6.42 -5.27
CA ILE A 91 31.95 -7.35 -5.65
C ILE A 91 32.70 -6.83 -6.87
N SER A 92 34.03 -6.90 -6.83
CA SER A 92 34.88 -6.71 -8.01
C SER A 92 35.28 -8.06 -8.58
N LEU A 93 35.07 -8.24 -9.88
CA LEU A 93 35.34 -9.48 -10.60
C LEU A 93 36.46 -9.26 -11.61
N TYR A 94 37.37 -10.21 -11.71
CA TYR A 94 38.19 -10.39 -12.90
C TYR A 94 37.56 -11.50 -13.74
N VAL A 95 37.22 -11.20 -14.99
CA VAL A 95 36.59 -12.17 -15.92
C VAL A 95 37.52 -12.47 -17.07
N ASP A 96 37.74 -13.76 -17.31
CA ASP A 96 38.38 -14.32 -18.50
C ASP A 96 37.32 -14.97 -19.42
N ASP A 97 37.74 -15.50 -20.58
CA ASP A 97 36.82 -16.05 -21.59
C ASP A 97 35.90 -17.19 -21.08
N ASN A 98 36.28 -17.90 -20.01
CA ASN A 98 35.57 -19.08 -19.50
C ASN A 98 35.29 -19.07 -17.99
N SER A 99 35.84 -18.14 -17.23
CA SER A 99 35.81 -18.14 -15.77
C SER A 99 35.86 -16.73 -15.19
N TYR A 100 35.48 -16.63 -13.93
CA TYR A 100 35.60 -15.39 -13.17
C TYR A 100 36.23 -15.67 -11.81
N VAL A 101 36.89 -14.64 -11.27
CA VAL A 101 37.50 -14.64 -9.94
C VAL A 101 37.04 -13.40 -9.21
N VAL A 102 36.64 -13.58 -7.94
CA VAL A 102 36.29 -12.48 -7.05
C VAL A 102 37.58 -11.87 -6.49
N THR A 103 37.80 -10.59 -6.76
CA THR A 103 39.05 -9.87 -6.41
C THR A 103 38.89 -8.94 -5.20
N SER A 104 37.68 -8.44 -4.97
CA SER A 104 37.32 -7.73 -3.74
C SER A 104 35.83 -7.86 -3.46
N ALA A 105 35.45 -7.68 -2.20
CA ALA A 105 34.08 -7.71 -1.73
C ALA A 105 33.90 -6.72 -0.57
N GLU A 106 32.81 -5.96 -0.61
CA GLU A 106 32.45 -4.97 0.42
C GLU A 106 30.98 -5.13 0.80
N VAL A 107 30.67 -5.09 2.10
CA VAL A 107 29.27 -5.16 2.55
C VAL A 107 28.54 -3.90 2.09
N TYR A 108 27.45 -4.10 1.36
CA TYR A 108 26.54 -3.01 1.04
C TYR A 108 25.55 -2.85 2.18
N THR A 109 25.36 -1.62 2.64
CA THR A 109 24.29 -1.29 3.59
C THR A 109 23.20 -0.57 2.82
N PRO A 110 22.03 -1.18 2.58
CA PRO A 110 20.93 -0.51 1.92
C PRO A 110 20.53 0.75 2.69
N GLU A 111 20.29 1.84 1.96
CA GLU A 111 19.65 3.01 2.57
C GLU A 111 18.28 2.61 3.13
N LYS A 112 17.93 3.12 4.32
CA LYS A 112 16.60 2.92 4.89
C LYS A 112 15.58 3.67 4.03
N ASN A 113 15.01 2.96 3.05
CA ASN A 113 14.03 3.53 2.14
C ASN A 113 12.75 3.93 2.91
N ARG A 114 12.40 5.22 2.89
CA ARG A 114 11.15 5.77 3.43
C ARG A 114 10.41 6.49 2.30
N GLY A 115 9.38 5.85 1.73
CA GLY A 115 8.51 6.47 0.73
C GLY A 115 8.02 5.52 -0.36
N ASP A 116 7.64 6.10 -1.50
CA ASP A 116 7.23 5.42 -2.72
C ASP A 116 8.44 4.75 -3.38
N LYS A 117 8.42 3.41 -3.47
CA LYS A 117 9.55 2.61 -3.98
C LYS A 117 9.50 2.38 -5.50
N ARG A 118 8.45 2.84 -6.18
CA ARG A 118 8.29 2.64 -7.63
C ARG A 118 9.39 3.39 -8.38
N ASP A 119 9.96 2.76 -9.40
CA ASP A 119 10.98 3.38 -10.25
C ASP A 119 10.64 3.17 -11.73
N PRO A 120 10.24 4.23 -12.46
CA PRO A 120 9.88 4.12 -13.88
C PRO A 120 11.08 3.83 -14.80
N PHE A 121 12.31 4.00 -14.31
CA PHE A 121 13.54 3.73 -15.07
C PHE A 121 13.98 2.27 -15.00
N ILE A 122 13.44 1.49 -14.06
CA ILE A 122 13.64 0.03 -14.01
C ILE A 122 12.66 -0.62 -14.99
N LYS A 123 13.13 -0.88 -16.21
CA LYS A 123 12.33 -1.53 -17.25
C LYS A 123 12.12 -3.01 -16.94
N SER A 124 10.87 -3.46 -17.01
CA SER A 124 10.47 -4.86 -16.84
C SER A 124 11.01 -5.50 -15.55
N PRO A 125 10.59 -5.00 -14.37
CA PRO A 125 11.10 -5.48 -13.09
C PRO A 125 10.75 -6.95 -12.80
N LEU A 126 9.82 -7.55 -13.54
CA LEU A 126 9.39 -8.92 -13.39
C LEU A 126 9.66 -9.74 -14.65
N THR A 127 10.01 -11.00 -14.45
CA THR A 127 10.17 -11.94 -15.57
C THR A 127 8.82 -12.29 -16.22
N PRO A 128 8.81 -12.79 -17.47
CA PRO A 128 7.57 -13.23 -18.12
C PRO A 128 6.80 -14.29 -17.31
N VAL A 129 7.52 -15.16 -16.60
CA VAL A 129 6.90 -16.17 -15.73
C VAL A 129 6.21 -15.50 -14.55
N GLU A 130 6.90 -14.61 -13.83
CA GLU A 130 6.30 -13.86 -12.72
C GLU A 130 5.09 -13.03 -13.17
N LYS A 131 5.16 -12.38 -14.34
CA LYS A 131 4.02 -11.66 -14.92
C LYS A 131 2.84 -12.58 -15.19
N SER A 132 3.09 -13.79 -15.71
CA SER A 132 2.03 -14.76 -15.99
C SER A 132 1.33 -15.27 -14.74
N LEU A 133 2.01 -15.33 -13.59
CA LEU A 133 1.40 -15.70 -12.30
C LEU A 133 0.37 -14.67 -11.81
N GLY A 134 0.44 -13.42 -12.30
CA GLY A 134 -0.60 -12.42 -12.04
C GLY A 134 -1.92 -12.71 -12.75
N LYS A 135 -1.91 -13.54 -13.82
CA LYS A 135 -3.12 -14.04 -14.45
C LYS A 135 -3.57 -15.30 -13.70
N GLY A 136 -4.74 -15.22 -13.08
CA GLY A 136 -5.38 -16.42 -12.54
C GLY A 136 -5.80 -17.38 -13.67
N ASP A 137 -6.13 -18.62 -13.32
CA ASP A 137 -6.45 -19.72 -14.25
C ASP A 137 -7.61 -19.43 -15.23
N ARG A 138 -8.40 -18.37 -14.99
CA ARG A 138 -9.51 -17.95 -15.85
C ARG A 138 -9.38 -16.47 -16.21
N THR A 139 -8.78 -16.19 -17.36
CA THR A 139 -8.74 -14.82 -17.90
C THR A 139 -10.09 -14.47 -18.52
N ASN A 140 -10.98 -13.86 -17.75
CA ASN A 140 -12.21 -13.26 -18.28
C ASN A 140 -12.03 -11.75 -18.44
N SER A 141 -12.41 -11.19 -19.58
CA SER A 141 -12.29 -9.76 -19.90
C SER A 141 -13.19 -8.83 -19.07
N LYS A 142 -13.82 -9.31 -18.00
CA LYS A 142 -14.98 -8.66 -17.36
C LYS A 142 -14.62 -7.76 -16.19
N HIS A 143 -13.57 -8.06 -15.42
CA HIS A 143 -13.35 -7.39 -14.14
C HIS A 143 -12.28 -6.30 -14.23
N LEU A 144 -12.64 -5.10 -13.76
CA LEU A 144 -11.75 -3.99 -13.51
C LEU A 144 -11.39 -3.98 -12.03
N PHE A 145 -10.10 -3.98 -11.74
CA PHE A 145 -9.57 -3.98 -10.38
C PHE A 145 -9.06 -2.58 -10.00
N ILE A 146 -9.35 -2.16 -8.77
CA ILE A 146 -8.94 -0.86 -8.22
C ILE A 146 -8.18 -1.01 -6.90
N ARG A 147 -7.13 -0.22 -6.73
CA ARG A 147 -6.25 -0.31 -5.56
C ARG A 147 -6.69 0.56 -4.37
N ALA A 148 -7.37 1.67 -4.64
CA ALA A 148 -7.61 2.73 -3.68
C ALA A 148 -8.24 2.36 -2.33
N PRO A 149 -9.21 1.44 -2.26
CA PRO A 149 -9.86 1.09 -1.00
C PRO A 149 -8.89 0.72 0.13
N PHE A 150 -7.71 0.20 -0.21
CA PHE A 150 -6.72 -0.27 0.77
C PHE A 150 -5.59 0.74 1.01
N ALA A 151 -5.56 1.87 0.31
CA ALA A 151 -4.41 2.77 0.28
C ALA A 151 -4.05 3.39 1.64
N GLU A 152 -5.04 3.55 2.52
CA GLU A 152 -4.88 4.16 3.86
C GLU A 152 -4.52 3.15 4.95
N ILE A 153 -4.68 1.85 4.68
CA ILE A 153 -4.55 0.77 5.68
C ILE A 153 -3.60 -0.34 5.27
N ALA A 154 -3.08 -0.35 4.04
CA ALA A 154 -2.13 -1.34 3.55
C ALA A 154 -0.88 -0.66 2.99
N PRO A 155 0.31 -1.25 3.18
CA PRO A 155 1.53 -0.73 2.56
C PRO A 155 1.46 -0.89 1.04
N GLU A 156 2.50 -0.41 0.35
CA GLU A 156 2.52 -0.53 -1.11
C GLU A 156 2.45 -1.98 -1.57
N THR A 157 3.27 -2.82 -0.99
CA THR A 157 3.42 -4.23 -1.29
C THR A 157 3.40 -4.95 0.05
N LEU A 158 2.50 -5.91 0.18
CA LEU A 158 2.37 -6.75 1.37
C LEU A 158 3.55 -7.71 1.49
N SER A 159 3.93 -8.00 2.73
CA SER A 159 4.78 -9.12 3.09
C SER A 159 4.11 -10.45 2.72
N PRO A 160 4.90 -11.51 2.46
CA PRO A 160 4.35 -12.86 2.24
C PRO A 160 3.36 -13.32 3.32
N ALA A 161 3.60 -12.98 4.60
CA ALA A 161 2.67 -13.27 5.69
C ALA A 161 1.30 -12.60 5.44
N ALA A 162 1.27 -11.29 5.20
CA ALA A 162 0.03 -10.56 4.90
C ALA A 162 -0.63 -11.01 3.58
N MET A 163 0.17 -11.33 2.55
CA MET A 163 -0.34 -11.87 1.29
C MET A 163 -1.10 -13.17 1.51
N SER A 164 -0.60 -14.07 2.37
CA SER A 164 -1.26 -15.35 2.62
C SER A 164 -2.61 -15.19 3.31
N ILE A 165 -2.73 -14.24 4.26
CA ILE A 165 -4.00 -13.89 4.91
C ILE A 165 -5.02 -13.39 3.88
N ALA A 166 -4.61 -12.46 3.02
CA ALA A 166 -5.47 -11.96 1.96
C ALA A 166 -5.86 -13.03 0.93
N SER A 167 -4.99 -14.01 0.67
CA SER A 167 -5.21 -15.06 -0.33
C SER A 167 -6.29 -16.06 0.09
N VAL A 168 -6.48 -16.28 1.39
CA VAL A 168 -7.52 -17.18 1.91
C VAL A 168 -8.90 -16.52 2.02
N MET A 169 -9.00 -15.21 1.78
CA MET A 169 -10.26 -14.46 1.78
C MET A 169 -10.50 -13.71 0.46
N PRO A 170 -10.50 -14.39 -0.70
CA PRO A 170 -10.75 -13.72 -1.98
C PRO A 170 -12.13 -13.05 -2.03
N ASP A 171 -13.08 -13.54 -1.23
CA ASP A 171 -14.48 -13.13 -1.18
C ASP A 171 -14.86 -12.37 0.10
N VAL A 172 -13.90 -11.64 0.68
CA VAL A 172 -14.04 -10.99 1.99
C VAL A 172 -15.19 -9.98 2.12
N LEU A 173 -15.71 -9.45 1.00
CA LEU A 173 -16.86 -8.54 1.01
C LEU A 173 -18.20 -9.31 1.02
N ASN A 174 -18.21 -10.60 0.67
CA ASN A 174 -19.45 -11.39 0.57
C ASN A 174 -20.23 -11.53 1.89
N PRO A 175 -19.61 -11.73 3.08
CA PRO A 175 -20.35 -12.02 4.31
C PRO A 175 -21.43 -10.99 4.66
N LEU A 176 -21.16 -9.69 4.47
CA LEU A 176 -22.13 -8.62 4.73
C LEU A 176 -23.32 -8.67 3.76
N PHE A 177 -23.07 -8.95 2.48
CA PHE A 177 -24.06 -8.82 1.40
C PHE A 177 -24.84 -10.12 1.14
N MET A 178 -24.24 -11.27 1.43
CA MET A 178 -24.86 -12.58 1.23
C MET A 178 -26.08 -12.81 2.12
N SER A 179 -26.05 -12.34 3.36
CA SER A 179 -27.19 -12.40 4.29
C SER A 179 -28.44 -11.70 3.73
N CYS A 180 -28.25 -10.77 2.78
CA CYS A 180 -29.27 -9.95 2.16
C CYS A 180 -29.55 -10.34 0.71
N SER A 181 -29.10 -11.53 0.28
CA SER A 181 -29.23 -12.03 -1.09
C SER A 181 -28.54 -11.15 -2.16
N ILE A 182 -27.63 -10.26 -1.78
CA ILE A 182 -26.81 -9.49 -2.70
C ILE A 182 -25.58 -10.34 -3.04
N LYS A 183 -25.56 -10.93 -4.24
CA LYS A 183 -24.44 -11.76 -4.72
C LYS A 183 -23.35 -10.88 -5.32
N THR A 184 -22.38 -10.51 -4.50
CA THR A 184 -21.10 -9.94 -4.94
C THR A 184 -20.35 -10.90 -5.87
N GLN A 185 -19.41 -10.35 -6.64
CA GLN A 185 -18.60 -11.07 -7.61
C GLN A 185 -17.38 -11.69 -6.94
N SER A 186 -17.09 -12.93 -7.30
CA SER A 186 -15.88 -13.64 -6.87
C SER A 186 -14.79 -13.59 -7.95
N PRO A 187 -13.53 -13.24 -7.60
CA PRO A 187 -13.12 -12.81 -6.28
C PRO A 187 -13.50 -11.33 -6.03
N SER A 188 -13.82 -11.01 -4.77
CA SER A 188 -14.08 -9.64 -4.33
C SER A 188 -12.81 -8.80 -4.21
N ILE A 189 -11.71 -9.42 -3.78
CA ILE A 189 -10.38 -8.83 -3.76
C ILE A 189 -9.40 -9.72 -4.51
N LYS A 190 -8.36 -9.13 -5.09
CA LYS A 190 -7.32 -9.86 -5.81
C LYS A 190 -5.94 -9.32 -5.44
N LEU A 191 -5.01 -10.23 -5.18
CA LEU A 191 -3.60 -9.90 -5.04
C LEU A 191 -2.93 -9.88 -6.41
N LEU A 192 -2.33 -8.74 -6.76
CA LEU A 192 -1.55 -8.58 -7.98
C LEU A 192 -0.16 -8.07 -7.61
N PHE A 193 0.86 -8.93 -7.77
CA PHE A 193 2.26 -8.62 -7.45
C PHE A 193 2.44 -8.06 -6.03
N GLY A 194 1.84 -8.74 -5.05
CA GLY A 194 1.87 -8.37 -3.63
C GLY A 194 0.98 -7.17 -3.24
N ARG A 195 0.08 -6.71 -4.11
CA ARG A 195 -0.79 -5.56 -3.85
C ARG A 195 -2.25 -5.97 -3.82
N LEU A 196 -3.00 -5.43 -2.86
CA LEU A 196 -4.44 -5.63 -2.77
C LEU A 196 -5.20 -4.75 -3.78
N TYR A 197 -6.09 -5.39 -4.53
CA TYR A 197 -7.05 -4.73 -5.39
C TYR A 197 -8.46 -5.22 -5.10
N MET A 198 -9.44 -4.33 -5.24
CA MET A 198 -10.86 -4.66 -5.13
C MET A 198 -11.47 -4.78 -6.52
N ASN A 199 -12.36 -5.74 -6.71
CA ASN A 199 -13.14 -5.90 -7.93
C ASN A 199 -14.23 -4.83 -8.03
N LEU A 200 -14.14 -3.93 -9.01
CA LEU A 200 -15.12 -2.86 -9.18
C LEU A 200 -16.52 -3.35 -9.54
N ALA A 201 -16.65 -4.57 -10.08
CA ALA A 201 -17.96 -5.16 -10.35
C ALA A 201 -18.79 -5.39 -9.07
N ASN A 202 -18.14 -5.44 -7.90
CA ASN A 202 -18.84 -5.44 -6.62
C ASN A 202 -19.57 -4.13 -6.37
N ALA A 203 -18.93 -2.99 -6.63
CA ALA A 203 -19.59 -1.69 -6.50
C ALA A 203 -20.80 -1.60 -7.45
N GLU A 204 -20.66 -2.09 -8.68
CA GLU A 204 -21.75 -2.14 -9.67
C GLU A 204 -22.92 -3.05 -9.25
N THR A 205 -22.69 -4.01 -8.35
CA THR A 205 -23.72 -4.89 -7.79
C THR A 205 -24.35 -4.32 -6.51
N ILE A 206 -23.52 -3.78 -5.61
CA ILE A 206 -23.91 -3.30 -4.29
C ILE A 206 -24.69 -1.99 -4.37
N LEU A 207 -24.24 -1.04 -5.19
CA LEU A 207 -24.81 0.32 -5.21
C LEU A 207 -26.25 0.37 -5.75
N PRO A 208 -26.63 -0.40 -6.80
CA PRO A 208 -28.03 -0.51 -7.19
C PRO A 208 -28.92 -1.10 -6.10
N ALA A 209 -28.41 -2.05 -5.29
CA ALA A 209 -29.16 -2.59 -4.16
C ALA A 209 -29.48 -1.50 -3.12
N PHE A 210 -28.55 -0.56 -2.89
CA PHE A 210 -28.79 0.65 -2.09
C PHE A 210 -29.61 1.75 -2.80
N LYS A 211 -30.06 1.53 -4.03
CA LYS A 211 -30.75 2.51 -4.90
C LYS A 211 -29.91 3.78 -5.13
N GLN A 212 -28.60 3.64 -5.25
CA GLN A 212 -27.64 4.73 -5.42
C GLN A 212 -26.83 4.62 -6.72
N THR A 213 -26.29 5.75 -7.17
CA THR A 213 -25.29 5.80 -8.25
C THR A 213 -23.90 5.47 -7.70
N THR A 214 -22.92 5.30 -8.60
CA THR A 214 -21.51 5.04 -8.27
C THR A 214 -20.71 6.27 -7.88
N ASP A 215 -21.35 7.43 -7.80
CA ASP A 215 -20.67 8.71 -7.55
C ASP A 215 -19.97 8.74 -6.18
N MET A 216 -20.65 8.31 -5.11
CA MET A 216 -20.05 8.29 -3.77
C MET A 216 -18.90 7.28 -3.67
N PHE A 217 -19.08 6.11 -4.27
CA PHE A 217 -18.04 5.08 -4.32
C PHE A 217 -16.81 5.56 -5.10
N THR A 218 -17.03 6.13 -6.29
CA THR A 218 -15.94 6.63 -7.14
C THR A 218 -15.25 7.84 -6.51
N LEU A 219 -15.95 8.69 -5.77
CA LEU A 219 -15.35 9.78 -5.01
C LEU A 219 -14.33 9.26 -3.98
N ASN A 220 -14.67 8.22 -3.23
CA ASN A 220 -13.84 7.69 -2.14
C ASN A 220 -12.76 6.73 -2.62
N PHE A 221 -13.07 5.92 -3.62
CA PHE A 221 -12.23 4.80 -4.01
C PHE A 221 -11.73 4.86 -5.45
N ALA A 222 -12.17 5.82 -6.25
CA ALA A 222 -11.70 6.02 -7.62
C ALA A 222 -11.63 7.51 -8.00
N PRO A 223 -11.00 8.39 -7.21
CA PRO A 223 -11.10 9.85 -7.40
C PRO A 223 -10.68 10.30 -8.81
N SER A 224 -9.67 9.63 -9.39
CA SER A 224 -9.27 9.89 -10.79
C SER A 224 -10.39 9.66 -11.83
N VAL A 225 -11.33 8.77 -11.54
CA VAL A 225 -12.52 8.48 -12.38
C VAL A 225 -13.64 9.46 -12.05
N PHE A 226 -13.87 9.75 -10.77
CA PHE A 226 -14.93 10.65 -10.31
C PHE A 226 -14.86 12.04 -10.96
N LYS A 227 -13.65 12.56 -11.23
CA LYS A 227 -13.45 13.83 -11.96
C LYS A 227 -14.25 13.91 -13.28
N THR A 228 -14.51 12.79 -13.94
CA THR A 228 -15.23 12.76 -15.22
C THR A 228 -16.75 12.94 -15.08
N ILE A 229 -17.28 12.91 -13.85
CA ILE A 229 -18.71 12.97 -13.53
C ILE A 229 -19.16 14.42 -13.47
N LYS A 230 -19.99 14.86 -14.44
CA LYS A 230 -20.42 16.26 -14.56
C LYS A 230 -21.44 16.71 -13.50
N LYS A 231 -22.28 15.81 -13.01
CA LYS A 231 -23.38 16.10 -12.07
C LYS A 231 -23.51 14.97 -11.06
N PRO A 232 -22.59 14.87 -10.09
CA PRO A 232 -22.63 13.82 -9.09
C PRO A 232 -23.91 13.94 -8.24
N SER A 233 -24.44 12.79 -7.83
CA SER A 233 -25.60 12.64 -6.98
C SER A 233 -25.23 11.89 -5.71
N PHE A 234 -25.35 12.56 -4.57
CA PHE A 234 -25.11 11.97 -3.25
C PHE A 234 -26.45 11.70 -2.55
N GLY A 235 -27.12 10.62 -2.97
CA GLY A 235 -28.29 10.15 -2.28
C GLY A 235 -27.93 9.49 -0.96
N VAL A 236 -28.97 9.26 -0.14
CA VAL A 236 -28.84 8.53 1.13
C VAL A 236 -29.04 7.06 0.78
N PRO A 237 -28.08 6.17 1.06
CA PRO A 237 -28.20 4.75 0.71
C PRO A 237 -29.39 4.12 1.43
N ASP A 238 -30.13 3.29 0.73
CA ASP A 238 -31.23 2.50 1.29
C ASP A 238 -30.69 1.17 1.82
N ASP A 239 -30.27 1.17 3.08
CA ASP A 239 -29.67 0.02 3.76
C ASP A 239 -30.70 -0.85 4.50
N SER A 240 -32.00 -0.72 4.19
CA SER A 240 -33.06 -1.49 4.85
C SER A 240 -32.84 -3.00 4.77
N ASP A 241 -32.38 -3.47 3.62
CA ASP A 241 -32.21 -4.91 3.37
C ASP A 241 -31.00 -5.46 4.12
N LEU A 242 -30.02 -4.62 4.46
CA LEU A 242 -28.87 -5.00 5.27
C LEU A 242 -29.20 -5.12 6.76
N ASN A 243 -30.29 -4.50 7.22
CA ASN A 243 -30.66 -4.43 8.63
C ASN A 243 -29.54 -3.96 9.58
N ILE A 244 -28.49 -3.29 9.08
CA ILE A 244 -27.37 -2.82 9.91
C ILE A 244 -27.94 -1.96 11.03
N THR A 245 -27.73 -2.37 12.27
CA THR A 245 -28.09 -1.58 13.45
C THR A 245 -26.86 -0.96 14.10
N ASP A 246 -27.04 0.13 14.84
CA ASP A 246 -25.93 0.72 15.57
C ASP A 246 -25.46 -0.18 16.72
N ALA A 247 -26.35 -1.03 17.25
CA ALA A 247 -26.02 -2.05 18.24
C ALA A 247 -25.11 -3.12 17.63
N GLU A 248 -25.42 -3.60 16.42
CA GLU A 248 -24.61 -4.58 15.70
C GLU A 248 -23.18 -4.08 15.41
N ILE A 249 -23.02 -2.80 15.05
CA ILE A 249 -21.68 -2.21 14.88
C ILE A 249 -20.90 -2.21 16.21
N LEU A 250 -21.56 -1.85 17.31
CA LEU A 250 -20.94 -1.82 18.64
C LEU A 250 -20.61 -3.22 19.14
N ASP A 251 -21.48 -4.19 18.90
CA ASP A 251 -21.29 -5.59 19.27
C ASP A 251 -20.13 -6.20 18.47
N ALA A 252 -20.08 -5.99 17.15
CA ALA A 252 -18.96 -6.44 16.32
C ALA A 252 -17.63 -5.79 16.75
N LEU A 253 -17.63 -4.48 17.04
CA LEU A 253 -16.43 -3.79 17.55
C LEU A 253 -15.97 -4.37 18.89
N LYS A 254 -16.92 -4.67 19.80
CA LYS A 254 -16.64 -5.27 21.09
C LYS A 254 -16.10 -6.70 20.93
N GLU A 255 -16.71 -7.49 20.06
CA GLU A 255 -16.32 -8.86 19.75
C GLU A 255 -14.88 -8.91 19.22
N VAL A 256 -14.53 -8.07 18.23
CA VAL A 256 -13.15 -8.00 17.73
C VAL A 256 -12.18 -7.64 18.86
N LYS A 257 -12.52 -6.68 19.73
CA LYS A 257 -11.68 -6.31 20.88
C LYS A 257 -11.48 -7.47 21.86
N GLU A 258 -12.56 -8.17 22.20
CA GLU A 258 -12.54 -9.29 23.15
C GLU A 258 -11.73 -10.46 22.60
N ILE A 259 -11.99 -10.88 21.35
CA ILE A 259 -11.22 -11.94 20.68
C ILE A 259 -9.75 -11.56 20.59
N SER A 260 -9.45 -10.33 20.13
CA SER A 260 -8.07 -9.85 20.03
C SER A 260 -7.36 -9.84 21.39
N ALA A 261 -8.06 -9.54 22.49
CA ALA A 261 -7.50 -9.52 23.84
C ALA A 261 -7.11 -10.91 24.35
N THR A 262 -7.80 -11.96 23.93
CA THR A 262 -7.57 -13.34 24.37
C THR A 262 -6.77 -14.17 23.37
N LEU A 263 -6.44 -13.61 22.20
CA LEU A 263 -5.71 -14.28 21.12
C LEU A 263 -4.34 -14.77 21.61
N LYS A 264 -3.98 -15.99 21.23
CA LYS A 264 -2.68 -16.61 21.49
C LYS A 264 -1.87 -16.81 20.21
N PRO A 265 -0.54 -17.02 20.31
CA PRO A 265 0.31 -17.23 19.14
C PRO A 265 -0.11 -18.41 18.26
N GLU A 266 -0.67 -19.48 18.83
CA GLU A 266 -1.13 -20.64 18.04
C GLU A 266 -2.39 -20.34 17.19
N ASP A 267 -3.25 -19.42 17.66
CA ASP A 267 -4.56 -19.15 17.06
C ASP A 267 -4.45 -18.52 15.67
N ILE A 268 -3.37 -17.77 15.39
CA ILE A 268 -3.15 -17.07 14.11
C ILE A 268 -2.92 -18.02 12.93
N PHE A 269 -2.69 -19.32 13.20
CA PHE A 269 -2.48 -20.37 12.20
C PHE A 269 -3.69 -21.28 12.02
N GLU A 270 -4.82 -20.96 12.67
CA GLU A 270 -6.09 -21.68 12.56
C GLU A 270 -7.06 -21.00 11.58
N ASP A 271 -8.01 -21.77 11.05
CA ASP A 271 -9.03 -21.26 10.12
C ASP A 271 -9.89 -20.16 10.76
N ASN A 272 -10.10 -20.22 12.08
CA ASN A 272 -10.84 -19.22 12.87
C ASN A 272 -10.23 -17.80 12.75
N PHE A 273 -8.93 -17.68 12.48
CA PHE A 273 -8.28 -16.37 12.31
C PHE A 273 -8.74 -15.66 11.02
N ALA A 274 -9.05 -16.43 9.97
CA ALA A 274 -9.64 -15.88 8.76
C ALA A 274 -11.04 -15.32 9.02
N GLU A 275 -11.82 -15.96 9.90
CA GLU A 275 -13.14 -15.47 10.32
C GLU A 275 -13.04 -14.13 11.06
N LEU A 276 -12.07 -13.99 11.99
CA LEU A 276 -11.80 -12.72 12.67
C LEU A 276 -11.44 -11.61 11.67
N THR A 277 -10.63 -11.92 10.66
CA THR A 277 -10.26 -10.94 9.64
C THR A 277 -11.46 -10.53 8.78
N ALA A 278 -12.34 -11.48 8.43
CA ALA A 278 -13.59 -11.19 7.75
C ALA A 278 -14.53 -10.31 8.59
N LEU A 279 -14.60 -10.54 9.91
CA LEU A 279 -15.35 -9.71 10.85
C LEU A 279 -14.82 -8.26 10.88
N CYS A 280 -13.49 -8.06 10.86
CA CYS A 280 -12.88 -6.73 10.77
C CYS A 280 -13.30 -5.98 9.49
N VAL A 281 -13.33 -6.67 8.35
CA VAL A 281 -13.77 -6.08 7.08
C VAL A 281 -15.27 -5.74 7.12
N MET A 282 -16.10 -6.65 7.61
CA MET A 282 -17.55 -6.43 7.75
C MET A 282 -17.84 -5.22 8.66
N LEU A 283 -17.15 -5.10 9.80
CA LEU A 283 -17.24 -3.95 10.69
C LEU A 283 -16.92 -2.64 9.96
N TRP A 284 -15.83 -2.61 9.19
CA TRP A 284 -15.43 -1.44 8.41
C TRP A 284 -16.47 -1.05 7.35
N GLU A 285 -17.03 -2.04 6.65
CA GLU A 285 -18.08 -1.82 5.65
C GLU A 285 -19.36 -1.26 6.27
N MET A 286 -19.81 -1.81 7.40
CA MET A 286 -20.99 -1.31 8.13
C MET A 286 -20.79 0.15 8.56
N ILE A 287 -19.61 0.49 9.09
CA ILE A 287 -19.26 1.88 9.44
C ILE A 287 -19.25 2.77 8.20
N TYR A 288 -18.69 2.31 7.08
CA TYR A 288 -18.66 3.07 5.83
C TYR A 288 -20.07 3.40 5.31
N VAL A 289 -21.01 2.45 5.32
CA VAL A 289 -22.41 2.68 4.93
C VAL A 289 -23.03 3.78 5.80
N ARG A 290 -22.76 3.75 7.11
CA ARG A 290 -23.26 4.77 8.04
C ARG A 290 -22.60 6.14 7.85
N LEU A 291 -21.29 6.19 7.62
CA LEU A 291 -20.57 7.41 7.25
C LEU A 291 -21.15 8.04 5.99
N TRP A 292 -21.43 7.24 4.97
CA TRP A 292 -22.11 7.71 3.76
C TRP A 292 -23.49 8.29 4.09
N LYS A 293 -24.33 7.56 4.84
CA LYS A 293 -25.67 8.02 5.24
C LYS A 293 -25.63 9.37 5.97
N SER A 294 -24.74 9.52 6.94
CA SER A 294 -24.60 10.77 7.71
C SER A 294 -24.01 11.90 6.86
N PHE A 295 -23.00 11.62 6.02
CA PHE A 295 -22.45 12.60 5.09
C PHE A 295 -23.53 13.11 4.13
N ALA A 296 -24.29 12.22 3.49
CA ALA A 296 -25.36 12.60 2.58
C ALA A 296 -26.47 13.40 3.30
N GLY A 297 -26.76 13.06 4.55
CA GLY A 297 -27.65 13.81 5.43
C GLY A 297 -27.19 15.26 5.64
N VAL A 298 -25.92 15.46 5.99
CA VAL A 298 -25.32 16.78 6.20
C VAL A 298 -25.19 17.56 4.88
N HIS A 299 -24.74 16.90 3.81
CA HIS A 299 -24.63 17.47 2.46
C HIS A 299 -25.95 18.07 1.97
N LYS A 300 -27.05 17.31 2.09
CA LYS A 300 -28.40 17.78 1.73
C LYS A 300 -28.82 19.06 2.47
N LEU A 301 -28.37 19.25 3.71
CA LEU A 301 -28.68 20.46 4.48
C LEU A 301 -27.85 21.66 4.02
N ILE A 302 -26.54 21.48 3.85
CA ILE A 302 -25.58 22.56 3.60
C ILE A 302 -25.65 23.03 2.14
N GLY A 303 -25.58 22.13 1.16
CA GLY A 303 -25.52 22.49 -0.25
C GLY A 303 -24.88 21.41 -1.13
N ARG A 304 -24.46 21.77 -2.35
CA ARG A 304 -23.84 20.82 -3.30
C ARG A 304 -22.32 20.77 -3.26
N ASP A 305 -21.68 21.61 -2.45
CA ASP A 305 -20.22 21.63 -2.37
C ASP A 305 -19.70 20.62 -1.35
N ILE A 306 -18.84 19.71 -1.80
CA ILE A 306 -18.28 18.64 -0.97
C ILE A 306 -17.33 19.24 0.06
N SER A 307 -16.45 20.18 -0.34
CA SER A 307 -15.49 20.82 0.56
C SER A 307 -16.21 21.49 1.72
N GLU A 308 -17.25 22.28 1.46
CA GLU A 308 -18.01 22.93 2.51
C GLU A 308 -18.66 21.92 3.45
N THR A 309 -19.22 20.83 2.91
CA THR A 309 -19.78 19.74 3.74
C THR A 309 -18.73 19.14 4.67
N LEU A 310 -17.51 18.89 4.16
CA LEU A 310 -16.40 18.36 4.95
C LEU A 310 -15.93 19.37 6.01
N ARG A 311 -15.87 20.68 5.70
CA ARG A 311 -15.56 21.72 6.70
C ARG A 311 -16.55 21.68 7.86
N HIS A 312 -17.85 21.66 7.56
CA HIS A 312 -18.89 21.62 8.57
C HIS A 312 -18.78 20.39 9.48
N ILE A 313 -18.49 19.22 8.91
CA ILE A 313 -18.32 17.97 9.67
C ILE A 313 -17.04 18.02 10.50
N TYR A 314 -15.88 18.23 9.88
CA TYR A 314 -14.60 18.06 10.54
C TYR A 314 -14.21 19.23 11.44
N MET A 315 -14.48 20.49 11.07
CA MET A 315 -14.14 21.61 11.96
C MET A 315 -14.91 21.58 13.28
N THR A 316 -16.08 20.94 13.32
CA THR A 316 -16.92 20.86 14.54
C THR A 316 -16.71 19.59 15.36
N ARG A 317 -15.85 18.69 14.91
CA ARG A 317 -15.57 17.42 15.60
C ARG A 317 -14.52 17.64 16.69
N SER A 318 -14.88 17.36 17.95
CA SER A 318 -13.98 17.56 19.11
C SER A 318 -13.15 16.35 19.54
N GLU A 319 -13.48 15.14 19.04
CA GLU A 319 -12.82 13.89 19.43
C GLU A 319 -12.31 13.16 18.19
N SER A 320 -11.10 13.49 17.78
CA SER A 320 -10.43 12.86 16.63
C SER A 320 -9.24 12.03 17.08
N ILE A 321 -9.00 10.92 16.38
CA ILE A 321 -7.76 10.15 16.49
C ILE A 321 -6.52 10.99 16.14
N LEU A 322 -6.65 12.02 15.30
CA LEU A 322 -5.54 12.91 14.92
C LEU A 322 -4.94 13.67 16.11
N GLU A 323 -5.72 13.87 17.17
CA GLU A 323 -5.34 14.61 18.38
C GLU A 323 -4.82 13.66 19.49
N GLN A 324 -4.81 12.35 19.25
CA GLN A 324 -4.38 11.34 20.22
C GLN A 324 -2.90 11.00 20.08
N ASN A 325 -2.26 10.71 21.22
CA ASN A 325 -0.90 10.17 21.25
C ASN A 325 -0.95 8.64 21.30
N PHE A 326 -0.04 8.00 20.58
CA PHE A 326 0.19 6.57 20.60
C PHE A 326 1.67 6.31 20.86
N ASP A 327 2.00 5.63 21.96
CA ASP A 327 3.38 5.24 22.25
C ASP A 327 3.89 4.19 21.25
N SER A 328 3.00 3.29 20.83
CA SER A 328 3.26 2.24 19.85
C SER A 328 1.96 1.77 19.21
N ILE A 329 1.81 1.92 17.90
CA ILE A 329 0.66 1.42 17.14
C ILE A 329 1.11 0.95 15.74
N ALA A 330 0.48 -0.08 15.20
CA ALA A 330 0.61 -0.41 13.78
C ALA A 330 -0.11 0.66 12.94
N THR A 331 0.41 1.00 11.76
CA THR A 331 -0.20 2.04 10.91
C THR A 331 -0.80 1.49 9.62
N ASP A 332 -0.60 0.19 9.39
CA ASP A 332 -1.22 -0.60 8.34
C ASP A 332 -1.42 -2.05 8.79
N ILE A 333 -2.14 -2.83 7.99
CA ILE A 333 -2.54 -4.21 8.29
C ILE A 333 -1.42 -5.24 8.10
N ASP A 334 -0.25 -4.83 7.60
CA ASP A 334 0.86 -5.75 7.35
C ASP A 334 1.68 -5.95 8.62
N PRO A 335 1.74 -7.15 9.20
CA PRO A 335 2.50 -7.39 10.42
C PRO A 335 4.01 -7.24 10.21
N ALA A 336 4.52 -7.14 8.98
CA ALA A 336 5.93 -6.82 8.75
C ALA A 336 6.26 -5.33 8.94
N SER A 337 5.25 -4.47 8.98
CA SER A 337 5.42 -3.04 9.23
C SER A 337 5.87 -2.80 10.66
N ALA A 338 6.79 -1.84 10.82
CA ALA A 338 7.29 -1.49 12.14
C ALA A 338 6.22 -0.73 12.93
N MET A 339 6.06 -1.08 14.21
CA MET A 339 5.26 -0.31 15.16
C MET A 339 5.80 1.12 15.25
N THR A 340 4.88 2.09 15.31
CA THR A 340 5.21 3.51 15.22
C THR A 340 4.67 4.28 16.41
N CYS A 341 5.47 5.22 16.92
CA CYS A 341 5.02 6.23 17.87
C CYS A 341 4.42 7.41 17.10
N ILE A 342 3.22 7.83 17.50
CA ILE A 342 2.48 8.93 16.88
C ILE A 342 2.19 9.97 17.95
N ASN A 343 2.63 11.21 17.70
CA ASN A 343 2.24 12.35 18.50
C ASN A 343 0.99 12.98 17.88
N GLY A 344 0.00 13.27 18.72
CA GLY A 344 -1.21 13.97 18.34
C GLY A 344 -0.90 15.37 17.82
N ILE A 345 -1.73 15.83 16.90
CA ILE A 345 -1.64 17.14 16.27
C ILE A 345 -2.70 18.03 16.88
N GLU A 346 -2.33 19.22 17.36
CA GLU A 346 -3.28 20.21 17.84
C GLU A 346 -4.10 20.77 16.66
N LEU A 347 -5.42 20.66 16.76
CA LEU A 347 -6.34 21.06 15.69
C LEU A 347 -7.31 22.13 16.17
N ASN A 348 -7.36 23.26 15.46
CA ASN A 348 -8.27 24.36 15.78
C ASN A 348 -9.71 24.01 15.36
N ARG A 349 -10.52 23.57 16.32
CA ARG A 349 -11.93 23.24 16.12
C ARG A 349 -12.83 24.46 16.38
N LEU A 350 -14.00 24.45 15.77
CA LEU A 350 -15.08 25.43 15.99
C LEU A 350 -16.24 24.74 16.69
N SER A 351 -16.98 25.49 17.50
CA SER A 351 -18.26 25.03 17.99
C SER A 351 -19.27 24.89 16.84
N THR A 352 -20.25 24.00 17.03
CA THR A 352 -21.41 23.88 16.13
C THR A 352 -22.10 25.22 15.89
N ASP A 353 -22.14 26.08 16.91
CA ASP A 353 -22.78 27.39 16.89
C ASP A 353 -22.03 28.37 15.99
N GLU A 354 -20.71 28.46 16.16
CA GLU A 354 -19.84 29.27 15.32
C GLU A 354 -19.93 28.82 13.86
N MET A 355 -19.89 27.50 13.61
CA MET A 355 -19.97 27.00 12.24
C MET A 355 -21.37 27.21 11.63
N PHE A 356 -22.45 27.08 12.41
CA PHE A 356 -23.81 27.40 11.94
C PHE A 356 -23.93 28.88 11.56
N SER A 357 -23.26 29.78 12.28
CA SER A 357 -23.24 31.21 11.97
C SER A 357 -22.55 31.52 10.62
N LYS A 358 -21.72 30.62 10.09
CA LYS A 358 -21.08 30.77 8.77
C LYS A 358 -22.01 30.42 7.60
N LEU A 359 -23.11 29.69 7.83
CA LEU A 359 -24.11 29.42 6.79
C LEU A 359 -24.75 30.72 6.30
N SER A 360 -25.22 30.76 5.05
CA SER A 360 -25.92 31.94 4.52
C SER A 360 -27.19 32.27 5.33
N THR A 361 -27.56 33.55 5.41
CA THR A 361 -28.75 34.00 6.15
C THR A 361 -30.01 33.24 5.73
N ALA A 362 -30.20 33.02 4.42
CA ALA A 362 -31.32 32.24 3.89
C ALA A 362 -31.32 30.80 4.43
N LYS A 363 -30.16 30.14 4.45
CA LYS A 363 -30.03 28.80 5.04
C LYS A 363 -30.35 28.80 6.52
N ARG A 364 -29.79 29.73 7.31
CA ARG A 364 -30.04 29.81 8.75
C ARG A 364 -31.51 30.05 9.13
N ILE A 365 -32.27 30.76 8.28
CA ILE A 365 -33.72 30.96 8.50
C ILE A 365 -34.51 29.69 8.21
N THR A 366 -34.16 28.97 7.15
CA THR A 366 -34.89 27.76 6.71
C THR A 366 -34.47 26.49 7.46
N LEU A 367 -33.25 26.44 7.99
CA LEU A 367 -32.68 25.29 8.67
C LEU A 367 -32.67 25.55 10.17
N SER A 368 -33.39 24.73 10.95
CA SER A 368 -33.29 24.81 12.40
C SER A 368 -31.89 24.42 12.86
N LYS A 369 -31.33 25.23 13.77
CA LYS A 369 -30.03 24.99 14.40
C LYS A 369 -29.96 23.62 15.09
N SER A 370 -31.06 23.19 15.71
CA SER A 370 -31.18 21.86 16.35
C SER A 370 -31.00 20.72 15.34
N LYS A 371 -31.67 20.79 14.18
CA LYS A 371 -31.57 19.76 13.13
C LYS A 371 -30.17 19.71 12.52
N TYR A 372 -29.54 20.87 12.34
CA TYR A 372 -28.15 20.96 11.90
C TYR A 372 -27.20 20.30 12.91
N ALA A 373 -27.33 20.64 14.20
CA ALA A 373 -26.52 20.06 15.26
C ALA A 373 -26.72 18.54 15.39
N GLU A 374 -27.96 18.06 15.26
CA GLU A 374 -28.28 16.63 15.28
C GLU A 374 -27.56 15.87 14.15
N LYS A 375 -27.59 16.39 12.92
CA LYS A 375 -26.91 15.74 11.78
C LYS A 375 -25.39 15.77 11.88
N LEU A 376 -24.82 16.84 12.43
CA LEU A 376 -23.39 16.86 12.72
C LEU A 376 -23.00 15.86 13.81
N LYS A 377 -23.77 15.81 14.90
CA LYS A 377 -23.54 14.85 15.98
C LYS A 377 -23.62 13.40 15.48
N GLU A 378 -24.57 13.11 14.58
CA GLU A 378 -24.69 11.81 13.93
C GLU A 378 -23.41 11.47 13.12
N ALA A 379 -22.93 12.41 12.30
CA ALA A 379 -21.69 12.23 11.53
C ALA A 379 -20.46 12.04 12.45
N HIS A 380 -20.33 12.85 13.51
CA HIS A 380 -19.24 12.75 14.48
C HIS A 380 -19.23 11.39 15.19
N ARG A 381 -20.41 10.86 15.53
CA ARG A 381 -20.52 9.54 16.16
C ARG A 381 -19.96 8.44 15.26
N PHE A 382 -20.30 8.43 13.97
CA PHE A 382 -19.79 7.39 13.05
C PHE A 382 -18.32 7.59 12.69
N LEU A 383 -17.83 8.84 12.68
CA LEU A 383 -16.40 9.12 12.59
C LEU A 383 -15.63 8.63 13.83
N LYS A 384 -16.22 8.73 15.02
CA LYS A 384 -15.65 8.14 16.24
C LYS A 384 -15.61 6.60 16.15
N LEU A 385 -16.67 5.97 15.65
CA LEU A 385 -16.68 4.53 15.40
C LEU A 385 -15.63 4.09 14.37
N ARG A 386 -15.41 4.88 13.31
CA ARG A 386 -14.29 4.66 12.36
C ARG A 386 -12.94 4.65 13.09
N ASP A 387 -12.70 5.64 13.95
CA ASP A 387 -11.45 5.75 14.70
C ASP A 387 -11.27 4.56 15.66
N ASP A 388 -12.33 4.18 16.38
CA ASP A 388 -12.28 3.06 17.32
C ASP A 388 -12.09 1.72 16.60
N ALA A 389 -12.70 1.53 15.43
CA ALA A 389 -12.48 0.36 14.58
C ALA A 389 -11.06 0.33 14.01
N TYR A 390 -10.53 1.47 13.54
CA TYR A 390 -9.15 1.57 13.08
C TYR A 390 -8.16 1.16 14.17
N ILE A 391 -8.27 1.76 15.38
CA ILE A 391 -7.40 1.42 16.51
C ILE A 391 -7.48 -0.08 16.82
N THR A 392 -8.69 -0.63 16.88
CA THR A 392 -8.90 -2.06 17.18
C THR A 392 -8.24 -2.97 16.14
N ILE A 393 -8.38 -2.66 14.85
CA ILE A 393 -7.77 -3.44 13.76
C ILE A 393 -6.25 -3.30 13.77
N MET A 394 -5.73 -2.10 14.05
CA MET A 394 -4.28 -1.87 14.17
C MET A 394 -3.68 -2.55 15.41
N ASP A 395 -4.41 -2.62 16.52
CA ASP A 395 -4.01 -3.39 17.71
C ASP A 395 -3.91 -4.89 17.40
N LEU A 396 -4.86 -5.43 16.62
CA LEU A 396 -4.80 -6.81 16.14
C LEU A 396 -3.57 -7.05 15.23
N SER A 397 -3.29 -6.11 14.32
CA SER A 397 -2.08 -6.19 13.47
C SER A 397 -0.79 -6.11 14.30
N GLY A 398 -0.76 -5.24 15.32
CA GLY A 398 0.36 -5.16 16.27
C GLY A 398 0.57 -6.46 17.06
N LYS A 399 -0.50 -7.13 17.50
CA LYS A 399 -0.41 -8.45 18.13
C LYS A 399 0.12 -9.52 17.18
N LEU A 400 -0.35 -9.51 15.93
CA LEU A 400 0.15 -10.42 14.90
C LEU A 400 1.66 -10.20 14.65
N HIS A 401 2.11 -8.95 14.59
CA HIS A 401 3.52 -8.59 14.51
C HIS A 401 4.31 -9.18 15.69
N GLU A 402 3.84 -8.98 16.92
CA GLU A 402 4.48 -9.49 18.14
C GLU A 402 4.56 -11.02 18.16
N PHE A 403 3.48 -11.72 17.82
CA PHE A 403 3.45 -13.18 17.79
C PHE A 403 4.39 -13.74 16.73
N LEU A 404 4.37 -13.19 15.51
CA LEU A 404 5.27 -13.61 14.45
C LEU A 404 6.74 -13.35 14.81
N LEU A 405 7.06 -12.19 15.40
CA LEU A 405 8.42 -11.93 15.87
C LEU A 405 8.85 -12.88 16.99
N GLN A 406 7.95 -13.26 17.89
CA GLN A 406 8.26 -14.25 18.92
C GLN A 406 8.61 -15.59 18.28
N THR A 407 7.79 -16.09 17.34
CA THR A 407 8.10 -17.29 16.57
C THR A 407 9.42 -17.16 15.79
N GLY A 408 9.67 -15.98 15.20
CA GLY A 408 10.93 -15.69 14.50
C GLY A 408 12.16 -15.74 15.40
N LYS A 409 12.05 -15.29 16.67
CA LYS A 409 13.11 -15.43 17.68
C LYS A 409 13.38 -16.89 17.98
N ASP A 410 12.33 -17.68 18.24
CA ASP A 410 12.45 -19.11 18.52
C ASP A 410 13.14 -19.85 17.35
N PHE A 411 12.79 -19.51 16.11
CA PHE A 411 13.46 -20.07 14.92
C PHE A 411 14.91 -19.60 14.76
N THR A 412 15.25 -18.40 15.22
CA THR A 412 16.63 -17.91 15.21
C THR A 412 17.47 -18.63 16.27
N GLU A 413 16.92 -18.86 17.46
CA GLU A 413 17.57 -19.64 18.53
C GLU A 413 17.83 -21.09 18.09
N ASN A 414 16.91 -21.66 17.31
CA ASN A 414 17.07 -22.98 16.68
C ASN A 414 17.93 -22.95 15.39
N SER A 415 18.59 -21.83 15.08
CA SER A 415 19.46 -21.66 13.91
C SER A 415 18.79 -21.88 12.55
N MET A 416 17.45 -21.83 12.48
CA MET A 416 16.69 -21.92 11.23
C MET A 416 16.70 -20.59 10.48
N LEU A 417 16.48 -19.49 11.22
CA LEU A 417 16.52 -18.12 10.70
C LEU A 417 17.80 -17.38 11.11
N THR A 418 18.11 -16.29 10.42
CA THR A 418 19.25 -15.42 10.76
C THR A 418 18.85 -14.27 11.67
N ALA A 419 17.63 -13.79 11.47
CA ALA A 419 17.06 -12.67 12.17
C ALA A 419 15.57 -12.97 12.40
N PRO A 420 14.99 -12.55 13.54
CA PRO A 420 13.57 -12.77 13.81
C PRO A 420 12.64 -12.24 12.71
N GLU A 421 12.99 -11.11 12.09
CA GLU A 421 12.22 -10.46 11.03
C GLU A 421 12.19 -11.26 9.72
N ASP A 422 13.05 -12.28 9.56
CA ASP A 422 13.01 -13.17 8.40
C ASP A 422 11.68 -13.96 8.35
N ILE A 423 10.97 -14.08 9.48
CA ILE A 423 9.67 -14.76 9.59
C ILE A 423 8.61 -14.16 8.67
N PHE A 424 8.63 -12.85 8.45
CA PHE A 424 7.63 -12.15 7.64
C PHE A 424 7.71 -12.50 6.15
N PHE A 425 8.82 -13.11 5.72
CA PHE A 425 8.99 -13.60 4.36
C PHE A 425 8.40 -14.99 4.14
N PHE A 426 7.81 -15.61 5.15
CA PHE A 426 7.05 -16.85 5.03
C PHE A 426 5.54 -16.58 4.98
N GLU A 427 4.81 -17.46 4.30
CA GLU A 427 3.36 -17.51 4.35
C GLU A 427 2.93 -18.16 5.66
N MET A 428 1.73 -17.84 6.18
CA MET A 428 1.25 -18.39 7.45
C MET A 428 1.22 -19.92 7.46
N SER A 429 0.85 -20.54 6.33
CA SER A 429 0.86 -22.00 6.14
C SER A 429 2.27 -22.59 6.20
N GLU A 430 3.27 -21.92 5.65
CA GLU A 430 4.66 -22.38 5.70
C GLU A 430 5.23 -22.26 7.10
N ILE A 431 4.93 -21.18 7.83
CA ILE A 431 5.33 -21.03 9.23
C ILE A 431 4.75 -22.19 10.05
N LYS A 432 3.47 -22.51 9.85
CA LYS A 432 2.81 -23.66 10.48
C LYS A 432 3.50 -24.98 10.12
N SER A 433 3.87 -25.19 8.86
CA SER A 433 4.62 -26.38 8.44
C SER A 433 6.02 -26.44 9.05
N ILE A 434 6.71 -25.31 9.24
CA ILE A 434 8.02 -25.28 9.92
C ILE A 434 7.83 -25.66 11.40
N LEU A 435 6.81 -25.11 12.08
CA LEU A 435 6.47 -25.47 13.46
C LEU A 435 6.14 -26.96 13.64
N GLY A 436 5.56 -27.59 12.61
CA GLY A 436 5.21 -29.01 12.60
C GLY A 436 6.30 -29.95 12.09
N ASP A 437 7.51 -29.46 11.77
CA ASP A 437 8.60 -30.22 11.12
C ASP A 437 8.21 -30.84 9.74
N GLU A 438 7.25 -30.23 9.04
CA GLU A 438 6.73 -30.68 7.74
C GLU A 438 7.19 -29.79 6.56
N PHE A 439 8.10 -28.84 6.79
CA PHE A 439 8.57 -27.94 5.75
C PHE A 439 9.69 -28.57 4.90
N PHE A 440 9.37 -28.92 3.65
CA PHE A 440 10.31 -29.57 2.71
C PHE A 440 11.17 -28.59 1.89
N GLY A 441 11.02 -27.28 2.09
CA GLY A 441 11.73 -26.24 1.33
C GLY A 441 13.10 -25.88 1.90
N ASN A 442 13.95 -25.25 1.08
CA ASN A 442 15.21 -24.65 1.54
C ASN A 442 14.93 -23.25 2.11
N ILE A 443 14.90 -23.14 3.45
CA ILE A 443 14.59 -21.91 4.19
C ILE A 443 15.44 -20.71 3.72
N PRO A 444 16.80 -20.76 3.71
CA PRO A 444 17.62 -19.66 3.20
C PRO A 444 17.31 -19.26 1.76
N PHE A 445 17.04 -20.22 0.88
CA PHE A 445 16.68 -19.95 -0.51
C PHE A 445 15.34 -19.19 -0.60
N THR A 446 14.32 -19.68 0.09
CA THR A 446 12.97 -19.08 0.10
C THR A 446 13.00 -17.63 0.60
N ILE A 447 13.68 -17.38 1.72
CA ILE A 447 13.79 -16.03 2.31
C ILE A 447 14.45 -15.06 1.32
N ASN A 448 15.62 -15.43 0.79
CA ASN A 448 16.35 -14.55 -0.13
C ASN A 448 15.54 -14.30 -1.41
N PHE A 449 14.93 -15.34 -1.97
CA PHE A 449 14.08 -15.22 -3.15
C PHE A 449 12.92 -14.24 -2.92
N ARG A 450 12.21 -14.34 -1.79
CA ARG A 450 11.07 -13.47 -1.47
C ARG A 450 11.49 -12.05 -1.08
N LYS A 451 12.63 -11.86 -0.43
CA LYS A 451 13.24 -10.54 -0.24
C LYS A 451 13.49 -9.85 -1.58
N TRP A 452 14.16 -10.54 -2.50
CA TRP A 452 14.44 -10.00 -3.83
C TRP A 452 13.16 -9.75 -4.63
N GLN A 453 12.20 -10.67 -4.59
CA GLN A 453 10.92 -10.52 -5.28
C GLN A 453 10.10 -9.36 -4.73
N GLY A 454 10.02 -9.19 -3.41
CA GLY A 454 9.32 -8.08 -2.76
C GLY A 454 9.88 -6.72 -3.18
N GLU A 455 11.21 -6.59 -3.26
CA GLU A 455 11.84 -5.37 -3.79
C GLU A 455 11.49 -5.12 -5.26
N ARG A 456 11.43 -6.15 -6.11
CA ARG A 456 10.99 -6.00 -7.51
C ARG A 456 9.52 -5.63 -7.63
N PHE A 457 8.66 -6.23 -6.82
CA PHE A 457 7.26 -5.86 -6.74
C PHE A 457 7.13 -4.38 -6.36
N ALA A 458 7.85 -3.92 -5.34
CA ALA A 458 7.81 -2.52 -4.89
C ALA A 458 8.28 -1.53 -5.97
N ALA A 459 9.31 -1.86 -6.76
CA ALA A 459 9.77 -1.03 -7.88
C ALA A 459 8.79 -0.92 -9.05
N MET A 460 7.89 -1.88 -9.19
CA MET A 460 6.98 -1.94 -10.34
C MET A 460 5.97 -0.79 -10.33
N CYS A 461 6.00 0.01 -11.40
CA CYS A 461 4.94 0.97 -11.68
C CYS A 461 3.68 0.23 -12.14
N MET A 462 2.60 0.34 -11.36
CA MET A 462 1.31 -0.28 -11.65
C MET A 462 0.25 0.79 -11.87
N PRO A 463 -0.67 0.62 -12.84
CA PRO A 463 -1.80 1.52 -12.97
C PRO A 463 -2.74 1.35 -11.77
N TYR A 464 -3.39 2.45 -11.40
CA TYR A 464 -4.31 2.47 -10.26
C TYR A 464 -5.59 1.65 -10.49
N ASN A 465 -5.99 1.55 -11.76
CA ASN A 465 -7.08 0.72 -12.27
C ASN A 465 -6.52 -0.23 -13.33
N LEU A 466 -6.84 -1.52 -13.25
CA LEU A 466 -6.28 -2.54 -14.13
C LEU A 466 -7.33 -3.59 -14.47
N TYR A 467 -7.55 -3.85 -15.77
CA TYR A 467 -8.38 -4.98 -16.18
C TYR A 467 -7.62 -6.29 -15.98
N GLU A 468 -8.33 -7.35 -15.63
CA GLU A 468 -7.74 -8.68 -15.44
C GLU A 468 -6.94 -9.19 -16.65
N LYS A 469 -7.48 -8.97 -17.86
CA LYS A 469 -6.81 -9.35 -19.12
C LYS A 469 -5.48 -8.62 -19.35
N ASP A 470 -5.29 -7.47 -18.74
CA ASP A 470 -4.18 -6.55 -18.97
C ASP A 470 -3.07 -6.67 -17.92
N VAL A 471 -3.19 -7.59 -16.95
CA VAL A 471 -2.24 -7.74 -15.83
C VAL A 471 -0.80 -7.94 -16.28
N GLU A 472 -0.56 -8.77 -17.30
CA GLU A 472 0.79 -9.00 -17.86
C GLU A 472 1.41 -7.77 -18.52
N ARG A 473 0.57 -6.81 -18.96
CA ARG A 473 0.97 -5.58 -19.65
C ARG A 473 0.88 -4.35 -18.73
N SER A 474 0.73 -4.56 -17.44
CA SER A 474 0.51 -3.50 -16.46
C SER A 474 1.65 -2.47 -16.44
N ASP A 475 2.90 -2.91 -16.59
CA ASP A 475 4.07 -2.02 -16.69
C ASP A 475 4.06 -1.18 -17.98
N GLU A 476 3.71 -1.78 -19.13
CA GLU A 476 3.53 -1.05 -20.39
C GLU A 476 2.46 0.03 -20.28
N ILE A 477 1.32 -0.31 -19.66
CA ILE A 477 0.20 0.61 -19.45
C ILE A 477 0.60 1.75 -18.51
N ALA A 478 1.27 1.45 -17.40
CA ALA A 478 1.75 2.46 -16.47
C ALA A 478 2.76 3.40 -17.13
N ALA A 479 3.72 2.87 -17.90
CA ALA A 479 4.70 3.67 -18.63
C ALA A 479 4.03 4.61 -19.66
N ALA A 480 3.02 4.13 -20.37
CA ALA A 480 2.25 4.96 -21.30
C ALA A 480 1.49 6.09 -20.58
N GLN A 481 0.92 5.83 -19.40
CA GLN A 481 0.24 6.84 -18.58
C GLN A 481 1.21 7.89 -18.04
N LEU A 482 2.38 7.47 -17.53
CA LEU A 482 3.43 8.36 -17.06
C LEU A 482 3.91 9.30 -18.19
N LYS A 483 4.25 8.74 -19.35
CA LYS A 483 4.70 9.50 -20.51
C LYS A 483 3.66 10.53 -20.96
N ALA A 484 2.38 10.16 -20.99
CA ALA A 484 1.32 11.08 -21.35
C ALA A 484 1.20 12.25 -20.35
N SER A 485 1.38 12.00 -19.05
CA SER A 485 1.42 13.05 -18.02
C SER A 485 2.62 13.97 -18.19
N GLU A 486 3.81 13.42 -18.42
CA GLU A 486 5.06 14.18 -18.68
C GLU A 486 4.93 15.08 -19.91
N GLU A 487 4.41 14.57 -21.02
CA GLU A 487 4.21 15.33 -22.26
C GLU A 487 3.19 16.46 -22.11
N SER A 488 2.20 16.27 -21.23
CA SER A 488 1.20 17.30 -20.94
C SER A 488 1.63 18.30 -19.87
N SER A 489 2.69 18.00 -19.11
CA SER A 489 3.14 18.75 -17.92
C SER A 489 2.00 19.06 -16.93
N THR A 490 0.97 18.22 -16.89
CA THR A 490 -0.19 18.40 -16.02
C THR A 490 -0.71 17.07 -15.47
N LEU A 491 -1.18 17.10 -14.23
CA LEU A 491 -1.87 15.98 -13.58
C LEU A 491 -3.32 16.34 -13.29
N PRO A 492 -4.28 15.64 -13.93
CA PRO A 492 -5.69 15.70 -13.55
C PRO A 492 -5.90 15.24 -12.10
N CYS A 493 -6.68 16.00 -11.33
CA CYS A 493 -7.02 15.66 -9.95
C CYS A 493 -8.39 16.22 -9.54
N ILE A 494 -8.87 15.80 -8.38
CA ILE A 494 -9.95 16.46 -7.63
C ILE A 494 -9.29 17.33 -6.57
N SER A 495 -9.75 18.58 -6.42
CA SER A 495 -9.35 19.42 -5.28
C SER A 495 -10.46 19.51 -4.23
N PHE A 496 -10.05 19.49 -2.97
CA PHE A 496 -10.84 19.93 -1.83
C PHE A 496 -10.18 21.15 -1.20
N PHE A 497 -11.00 22.10 -0.71
CA PHE A 497 -10.54 23.34 -0.09
C PHE A 497 -9.57 24.15 -0.96
N HIS A 498 -9.77 24.12 -2.28
CA HIS A 498 -8.86 24.68 -3.30
C HIS A 498 -8.38 26.09 -2.97
N LYS A 499 -7.06 26.30 -3.11
CA LYS A 499 -6.38 27.59 -3.17
C LYS A 499 -5.37 27.52 -4.32
N ASP A 500 -5.21 28.61 -5.05
CA ASP A 500 -4.15 28.66 -6.08
C ASP A 500 -2.79 28.75 -5.38
N ILE A 501 -1.91 27.81 -5.69
CA ILE A 501 -0.58 27.68 -5.09
C ILE A 501 0.45 27.65 -6.21
N GLN A 502 1.60 28.27 -5.95
CA GLN A 502 2.75 28.24 -6.84
C GLN A 502 4.03 28.10 -6.01
N GLY A 503 4.81 27.06 -6.29
CA GLY A 503 6.09 26.81 -5.61
C GLY A 503 6.31 25.34 -5.27
N ASP A 504 7.21 25.10 -4.32
CA ASP A 504 7.67 23.78 -3.88
C ASP A 504 7.22 23.42 -2.44
N ASN A 505 6.50 24.32 -1.76
CA ASN A 505 6.02 24.10 -0.38
C ASN A 505 4.77 23.21 -0.32
N TYR A 506 4.88 21.99 -0.81
CA TYR A 506 3.84 20.97 -0.71
C TYR A 506 4.42 19.67 -0.19
N VAL A 507 3.53 18.71 0.02
CA VAL A 507 3.90 17.33 0.28
C VAL A 507 3.08 16.43 -0.64
N VAL A 508 3.78 15.48 -1.25
CA VAL A 508 3.17 14.46 -2.08
C VAL A 508 3.45 13.11 -1.46
N LYS A 509 2.39 12.33 -1.27
CA LYS A 509 2.48 10.91 -0.94
C LYS A 509 1.50 10.15 -1.80
N LYS A 510 1.82 8.91 -2.12
CA LYS A 510 0.91 8.06 -2.87
C LYS A 510 -0.41 7.81 -2.12
N SER A 511 -0.29 7.62 -0.81
CA SER A 511 -1.38 7.47 0.14
C SER A 511 -0.94 7.99 1.50
N TRP A 512 -1.91 8.23 2.39
CA TRP A 512 -1.68 8.84 3.69
C TRP A 512 -2.19 7.90 4.78
N ARG A 513 -1.26 7.29 5.52
CA ARG A 513 -1.57 6.57 6.77
C ARG A 513 -1.61 7.56 7.94
N LEU A 514 -2.04 7.09 9.11
CA LEU A 514 -2.18 7.94 10.29
C LEU A 514 -0.83 8.60 10.70
N ASP A 515 0.27 7.87 10.64
CA ASP A 515 1.61 8.39 11.00
C ASP A 515 2.20 9.34 9.95
N ASP A 516 1.73 9.25 8.71
CA ASP A 516 2.15 10.12 7.61
C ASP A 516 1.60 11.54 7.76
N ILE A 517 0.49 11.75 8.47
CA ILE A 517 -0.23 13.04 8.56
C ILE A 517 0.66 14.18 9.07
N LYS A 518 1.63 13.89 9.94
CA LYS A 518 2.60 14.89 10.44
C LYS A 518 3.39 15.58 9.34
N ASP A 519 3.63 14.89 8.22
CA ASP A 519 4.38 15.40 7.08
C ASP A 519 3.59 16.47 6.29
N ALA A 520 2.27 16.58 6.52
CA ALA A 520 1.43 17.65 5.99
C ALA A 520 1.51 18.95 6.79
N SER A 521 2.08 18.92 8.00
CA SER A 521 2.17 20.11 8.85
C SER A 521 3.05 21.21 8.23
N GLY A 522 2.51 22.43 8.16
CA GLY A 522 3.19 23.60 7.61
C GLY A 522 3.30 23.63 6.08
N LYS A 523 2.65 22.70 5.37
CA LYS A 523 2.63 22.65 3.90
C LYS A 523 1.48 23.48 3.34
N GLU A 524 1.69 24.07 2.16
CA GLU A 524 0.65 24.83 1.47
C GLU A 524 -0.33 23.92 0.73
N ALA A 525 0.11 22.74 0.29
CA ALA A 525 -0.75 21.74 -0.36
C ALA A 525 -0.41 20.32 0.06
N VAL A 526 -1.43 19.47 0.07
CA VAL A 526 -1.31 18.03 0.17
C VAL A 526 -1.74 17.40 -1.16
N LEU A 527 -0.89 16.54 -1.71
CA LEU A 527 -1.09 15.87 -2.99
C LEU A 527 -1.07 14.35 -2.80
N THR A 528 -2.00 13.64 -3.45
CA THR A 528 -2.08 12.18 -3.37
C THR A 528 -2.70 11.52 -4.59
N GLU A 529 -2.33 10.25 -4.83
CA GLU A 529 -3.00 9.42 -5.83
C GLU A 529 -4.42 9.05 -5.37
N SER A 530 -4.63 8.94 -4.06
CA SER A 530 -5.93 8.68 -3.47
C SER A 530 -6.04 9.10 -2.01
N ALA A 531 -7.21 9.59 -1.67
CA ALA A 531 -7.68 9.86 -0.32
C ALA A 531 -9.21 9.84 -0.37
N SER A 532 -9.80 9.06 0.52
CA SER A 532 -11.25 9.04 0.76
C SER A 532 -11.69 10.35 1.41
N ILE A 533 -12.94 10.79 1.24
CA ILE A 533 -13.45 11.95 1.99
C ILE A 533 -13.63 11.63 3.48
N PHE A 534 -13.61 10.34 3.83
CA PHE A 534 -13.61 9.82 5.20
C PHE A 534 -12.21 9.48 5.72
N SER A 535 -11.16 9.88 5.02
CA SER A 535 -9.78 9.63 5.42
C SER A 535 -9.32 10.57 6.54
N PHE A 536 -8.28 10.16 7.26
CA PHE A 536 -7.62 11.00 8.26
C PHE A 536 -6.99 12.26 7.62
N ILE A 537 -6.44 12.14 6.41
CA ILE A 537 -5.86 13.28 5.69
C ILE A 537 -6.92 14.27 5.21
N ALA A 538 -8.11 13.81 4.80
CA ALA A 538 -9.23 14.69 4.46
C ALA A 538 -9.73 15.47 5.68
N GLU A 539 -9.78 14.82 6.85
CA GLU A 539 -10.09 15.49 8.12
C GLU A 539 -9.03 16.55 8.45
N TYR A 540 -7.74 16.20 8.43
CA TYR A 540 -6.65 17.14 8.68
C TYR A 540 -6.73 18.38 7.77
N CYS A 541 -6.89 18.16 6.46
CA CYS A 541 -6.98 19.21 5.46
C CYS A 541 -8.22 20.11 5.64
N ALA A 542 -9.35 19.51 6.04
CA ALA A 542 -10.58 20.28 6.29
C ALA A 542 -10.44 21.23 7.47
N VAL A 543 -9.76 20.80 8.53
CA VAL A 543 -9.62 21.57 9.78
C VAL A 543 -8.55 22.65 9.66
N THR A 544 -7.44 22.33 9.00
CA THR A 544 -6.33 23.28 8.76
C THR A 544 -6.57 24.19 7.56
N GLU A 545 -7.63 23.93 6.79
CA GLU A 545 -7.90 24.56 5.50
C GLU A 545 -6.74 24.43 4.51
N THR A 546 -5.97 23.34 4.62
CA THR A 546 -4.93 22.97 3.66
C THR A 546 -5.59 22.33 2.44
N PRO A 547 -5.36 22.85 1.22
CA PRO A 547 -5.83 22.22 -0.01
C PRO A 547 -5.38 20.76 -0.14
N LEU A 548 -6.33 19.88 -0.45
CA LEU A 548 -6.10 18.47 -0.72
C LEU A 548 -6.38 18.18 -2.19
N TYR A 549 -5.38 17.71 -2.92
CA TYR A 549 -5.51 17.25 -4.29
C TYR A 549 -5.38 15.73 -4.34
N THR A 550 -6.45 15.05 -4.73
CA THR A 550 -6.56 13.58 -4.75
C THR A 550 -6.88 13.06 -6.15
N GLY A 551 -6.54 11.81 -6.44
CA GLY A 551 -6.72 11.23 -7.78
C GLY A 551 -5.64 11.61 -8.78
N ALA A 552 -4.57 12.28 -8.34
CA ALA A 552 -3.42 12.67 -9.16
C ALA A 552 -2.52 11.44 -9.40
N ARG A 553 -2.78 10.68 -10.47
CA ARG A 553 -2.05 9.43 -10.75
C ARG A 553 -0.55 9.68 -10.90
N PHE A 554 0.27 8.82 -10.28
CA PHE A 554 1.73 8.92 -10.29
C PHE A 554 2.30 10.22 -9.71
N ALA A 555 1.53 10.95 -8.88
CA ALA A 555 1.97 12.21 -8.30
C ALA A 555 3.31 12.08 -7.55
N GLY A 556 3.52 10.99 -6.80
CA GLY A 556 4.78 10.76 -6.08
C GLY A 556 6.01 10.62 -7.00
N LEU A 557 5.82 10.15 -8.23
CA LEU A 557 6.90 9.96 -9.20
C LEU A 557 7.18 11.22 -10.03
N LEU A 558 6.13 11.98 -10.33
CA LEU A 558 6.21 13.12 -11.25
C LEU A 558 6.43 14.46 -10.54
N LEU A 559 5.88 14.62 -9.34
CA LEU A 559 5.89 15.90 -8.64
C LEU A 559 7.03 16.01 -7.63
N THR A 560 7.64 14.93 -7.15
CA THR A 560 8.66 15.04 -6.10
C THR A 560 9.84 15.90 -6.56
N GLY A 561 10.12 16.98 -5.81
CA GLY A 561 11.22 17.92 -6.10
C GLY A 561 10.94 18.92 -7.23
N GLN A 562 9.70 19.02 -7.73
CA GLN A 562 9.31 19.99 -8.75
C GLN A 562 8.75 21.28 -8.15
N ASN A 563 8.66 22.33 -8.96
CA ASN A 563 7.79 23.48 -8.67
C ASN A 563 6.44 23.22 -9.31
N ILE A 564 5.35 23.40 -8.56
CA ILE A 564 4.01 23.17 -9.08
C ILE A 564 3.22 24.47 -9.20
N SER A 565 2.19 24.43 -10.04
CA SER A 565 1.09 25.39 -10.03
C SER A 565 -0.23 24.64 -9.95
N THR A 566 -1.07 24.99 -8.99
CA THR A 566 -2.36 24.31 -8.80
C THR A 566 -3.52 25.10 -9.40
N ALA A 567 -4.46 24.37 -9.99
CA ALA A 567 -5.79 24.85 -10.37
C ALA A 567 -6.84 23.85 -9.88
N LYS A 568 -8.12 24.24 -9.92
CA LYS A 568 -9.22 23.49 -9.28
C LYS A 568 -9.29 22.01 -9.64
N ASP A 569 -8.87 21.62 -10.85
CA ASP A 569 -8.92 20.23 -11.30
C ASP A 569 -7.59 19.73 -11.89
N CYS A 570 -6.49 20.47 -11.72
CA CYS A 570 -5.19 20.04 -12.23
C CYS A 570 -4.01 20.63 -11.47
N ILE A 571 -2.89 19.93 -11.55
CA ILE A 571 -1.60 20.37 -11.05
C ILE A 571 -0.65 20.44 -12.25
N ALA A 572 -0.07 21.60 -12.53
CA ALA A 572 0.99 21.76 -13.52
C ALA A 572 2.36 21.65 -12.84
N PHE A 573 3.36 21.07 -13.53
CA PHE A 573 4.71 20.84 -13.02
C PHE A 573 5.76 20.90 -14.12
#